data_AF-A0A6P2BSS8-F1
#
_entry.id   AF-A0A6P2BSS8-F1
#
_cell.length_a   1.000
_cell.length_b   1.000
_cell.length_c   1.000
_cell.angle_alpha   90.00
_cell.angle_beta   90.00
_cell.angle_gamma   90.00
#
_symmetry.space_group_name_H-M   'P 1'
#
loop_
_entity.id
_entity.type
_entity.pdbx_description
1 polymer ?
#
loop_
_entity_poly.entity_id
_entity_poly.type
_entity_poly.pdbx_seq_one_letter_code
_entity_poly.pdbx_strand_id
1 'polypeptide(L)'
;MYAGRDPLAGRELRFRKSRKTEVEAQIELGKLLALAQAGRQRDSDVTVAEQLDEYVPVAGWDVSTMETNLGNIRRTIKPALGIKEVRKVRGPLLDHREAERAAAAAAAAARRAAEAARTGGTGAPNID
;
A
#
# COMPACT_ATOMS: atom_id res chain seq x y z
N MET A 1 -19.03 26.57 19.00
CA MET A 1 -19.87 25.83 18.03
C MET A 1 -19.54 24.35 18.09
N TYR A 2 -20.47 23.48 17.70
CA TYR A 2 -20.26 22.03 17.60
C TYR A 2 -19.26 21.72 16.49
N ALA A 3 -18.25 20.89 16.78
CA ALA A 3 -17.14 20.60 15.86
C ALA A 3 -17.00 19.10 15.55
N GLY A 4 -17.99 18.29 15.94
CA GLY A 4 -17.98 16.84 15.76
C GLY A 4 -17.62 16.08 17.04
N ARG A 5 -17.26 14.81 16.88
CA ARG A 5 -16.94 13.90 17.98
C ARG A 5 -15.54 13.33 17.76
N ASP A 6 -14.73 13.33 18.81
CA ASP A 6 -13.38 12.76 18.82
C ASP A 6 -13.47 11.26 18.47
N PRO A 7 -12.81 10.79 17.39
CA PRO A 7 -12.89 9.40 16.96
C PRO A 7 -12.11 8.42 17.86
N LEU A 8 -11.22 8.92 18.72
CA LEU A 8 -10.43 8.08 19.65
C LEU A 8 -11.04 8.07 21.06
N ALA A 9 -11.53 9.23 21.53
CA ALA A 9 -12.05 9.35 22.90
C ALA A 9 -13.59 9.37 22.99
N GLY A 10 -14.31 9.46 21.86
CA GLY A 10 -15.77 9.54 21.82
C GLY A 10 -16.38 10.83 22.39
N ARG A 11 -15.54 11.79 22.77
CA ARG A 11 -15.95 13.06 23.40
C ARG A 11 -16.42 14.06 22.35
N GLU A 12 -17.40 14.89 22.69
CA GLU A 12 -17.82 15.98 21.82
C GLU A 12 -16.72 17.04 21.71
N LEU A 13 -16.29 17.31 20.49
CA LEU A 13 -15.38 18.40 20.18
C LEU A 13 -16.21 19.68 20.07
N ARG A 14 -15.91 20.65 20.94
CA ARG A 14 -16.54 21.97 20.91
C ARG A 14 -15.49 23.01 20.61
N PHE A 15 -15.68 23.76 19.53
CA PHE A 15 -14.83 24.93 19.25
C PHE A 15 -15.22 26.07 20.17
N ARG A 16 -14.26 26.50 21.02
CA ARG A 16 -14.43 27.54 22.04
C ARG A 16 -13.75 28.88 21.69
N LYS A 17 -13.67 29.22 20.41
CA LYS A 17 -13.20 30.55 19.97
C LYS A 17 -14.23 31.17 19.04
N SER A 18 -14.92 32.19 19.54
CA SER A 18 -15.64 33.16 18.72
C SER A 18 -14.70 34.33 18.41
N ARG A 19 -14.70 34.80 17.16
CA ARG A 19 -13.96 36.00 16.73
C ARG A 19 -14.95 37.13 16.47
N LYS A 20 -14.49 38.37 16.63
CA LYS A 20 -15.36 39.56 16.52
C LYS A 20 -15.66 39.93 15.07
N THR A 21 -14.81 39.50 14.14
CA THR A 21 -14.97 39.77 12.71
C THR A 21 -14.94 38.47 11.91
N GLU A 22 -15.64 38.47 10.77
CA GLU A 22 -15.70 37.33 9.86
C GLU A 22 -14.34 37.02 9.24
N VAL A 23 -13.53 38.04 8.96
CA VAL A 23 -12.16 37.88 8.44
C VAL A 23 -11.26 37.15 9.44
N GLU A 24 -11.32 37.50 10.73
CA GLU A 24 -10.57 36.78 11.77
C GLU A 24 -11.06 35.35 11.95
N ALA A 25 -12.37 35.12 11.83
CA ALA A 25 -12.95 33.78 11.90
C ALA A 25 -12.45 32.91 10.74
N GLN A 26 -12.38 33.46 9.53
CA GLN A 26 -11.91 32.75 8.34
C GLN A 26 -10.42 32.40 8.41
N ILE A 27 -9.59 33.32 8.91
CA ILE A 27 -8.15 33.06 9.13
C ILE A 27 -7.95 31.94 10.16
N GLU A 28 -8.67 31.99 11.27
CA GLU A 28 -8.55 30.96 12.31
C GLU A 28 -9.10 29.61 11.80
N LEU A 29 -10.21 29.61 11.04
CA LEU A 29 -10.73 28.42 10.37
C LEU A 29 -9.69 27.82 9.42
N GLY A 30 -9.00 28.64 8.63
CA GLY A 30 -7.90 28.21 7.76
C GLY A 30 -6.78 27.50 8.52
N LYS A 31 -6.34 28.08 9.66
CA LYS A 31 -5.32 27.45 10.53
C LYS A 31 -5.80 26.11 11.11
N LEU A 32 -7.06 26.04 11.51
CA LEU A 32 -7.64 24.83 12.09
C LEU A 32 -7.79 23.72 11.04
N LEU A 33 -8.18 24.07 9.82
CA LEU A 33 -8.23 23.13 8.71
C LEU A 33 -6.81 22.63 8.35
N ALA A 34 -5.82 23.51 8.34
CA ALA A 34 -4.42 23.13 8.12
C ALA A 34 -3.91 22.15 9.21
N LEU A 35 -4.21 22.42 10.48
CA LEU A 35 -3.87 21.52 11.60
C LEU A 35 -4.61 20.18 11.52
N ALA A 36 -5.91 20.20 11.19
CA ALA A 36 -6.70 18.98 11.01
C ALA A 36 -6.20 18.14 9.82
N GLN A 37 -5.71 18.80 8.78
CA GLN A 37 -5.13 18.13 7.61
C GLN A 37 -3.75 17.54 7.92
N ALA A 38 -2.93 18.24 8.71
CA ALA A 38 -1.68 17.71 9.23
C ALA A 38 -1.91 16.47 10.13
N GLY A 39 -2.90 16.51 11.04
CA GLY A 39 -3.23 15.36 11.89
C GLY A 39 -3.85 14.15 11.17
N ARG A 40 -4.36 14.33 9.94
CA ARG A 40 -4.82 13.23 9.07
C ARG A 40 -3.67 12.58 8.28
N GLN A 41 -2.55 13.27 8.13
CA GLN A 41 -1.35 12.70 7.54
C GLN A 41 -0.73 11.79 8.60
N ARG A 42 -0.59 10.49 8.32
CA ARG A 42 0.31 9.66 9.12
C ARG A 42 1.71 10.24 8.89
N ASP A 43 2.20 10.98 9.88
CA ASP A 43 3.47 11.71 9.86
C ASP A 43 4.70 10.80 9.93
N SER A 44 4.51 9.48 9.91
CA SER A 44 5.63 8.57 9.90
C SER A 44 6.19 8.42 8.48
N ASP A 45 7.47 8.77 8.32
CA ASP A 45 8.29 8.40 7.17
C ASP A 45 8.63 6.89 7.17
N VAL A 46 7.88 6.10 7.92
CA VAL A 46 8.01 4.65 8.03
C VAL A 46 7.80 4.03 6.65
N THR A 47 8.77 3.22 6.28
CA THR A 47 8.76 2.48 5.03
C THR A 47 7.86 1.25 5.14
N VAL A 48 7.39 0.75 4.00
CA VAL A 48 6.61 -0.50 3.95
C VAL A 48 7.42 -1.68 4.51
N ALA A 49 8.75 -1.70 4.33
CA ALA A 49 9.59 -2.77 4.86
C ALA A 49 9.57 -2.79 6.39
N GLU A 50 9.80 -1.63 7.03
CA GLU A 50 9.78 -1.49 8.49
C GLU A 50 8.40 -1.83 9.06
N GLN A 51 7.34 -1.35 8.43
CA GLN A 51 5.97 -1.66 8.86
C GLN A 51 5.66 -3.16 8.80
N LEU A 52 6.19 -3.87 7.80
CA LEU A 52 6.02 -5.31 7.67
C LEU A 52 6.85 -6.09 8.69
N ASP A 53 8.03 -5.59 9.05
CA ASP A 53 8.86 -6.20 10.09
C ASP A 53 8.19 -6.10 11.47
N GLU A 54 7.45 -5.03 11.75
CA GLU A 54 6.61 -4.91 12.94
C GLU A 54 5.31 -5.74 12.87
N TYR A 55 4.73 -5.88 11.68
CA TYR A 55 3.47 -6.59 11.50
C TYR A 55 3.61 -8.11 11.58
N VAL A 56 4.66 -8.68 10.98
CA VAL A 56 4.85 -10.13 10.89
C VAL A 56 4.75 -10.84 12.26
N PRO A 57 5.38 -10.36 13.34
CA PRO A 57 5.28 -10.97 14.67
C PRO A 57 3.85 -11.01 15.25
N VAL A 58 2.98 -10.09 14.86
CA VAL A 58 1.63 -9.94 15.42
C VAL A 58 0.52 -10.42 14.47
N ALA A 59 0.88 -10.85 13.26
CA ALA A 59 -0.07 -11.14 12.19
C ALA A 59 -1.00 -12.35 12.48
N GLY A 60 -0.66 -13.19 13.47
CA GLY A 60 -1.50 -14.28 13.94
C GLY A 60 -1.80 -15.35 12.87
N TRP A 61 -0.91 -15.49 11.87
CA TRP A 61 -1.10 -16.45 10.79
C TRP A 61 -1.02 -17.89 11.27
N ASP A 62 -1.90 -18.72 10.72
CA ASP A 62 -1.77 -20.17 10.85
C ASP A 62 -0.46 -20.66 10.19
N VAL A 63 0.14 -21.70 10.74
CA VAL A 63 1.43 -22.26 10.29
C VAL A 63 1.41 -22.59 8.80
N SER A 64 0.29 -23.10 8.28
CA SER A 64 0.13 -23.44 6.85
C SER A 64 0.20 -22.22 5.92
N THR A 65 -0.15 -21.04 6.42
CA THR A 65 -0.17 -19.79 5.65
C THR A 65 1.07 -18.92 5.90
N MET A 66 1.75 -19.13 7.03
CA MET A 66 2.88 -18.33 7.46
C MET A 66 4.04 -18.36 6.45
N GLU A 67 4.46 -19.55 6.01
CA GLU A 67 5.57 -19.66 5.04
C GLU A 67 5.25 -18.99 3.70
N THR A 68 4.02 -19.15 3.23
CA THR A 68 3.54 -18.55 1.98
C THR A 68 3.53 -17.02 2.10
N ASN A 69 3.00 -16.49 3.21
CA ASN A 69 2.92 -15.05 3.45
C ASN A 69 4.30 -14.42 3.62
N LEU A 70 5.19 -15.05 4.38
CA LEU A 70 6.59 -14.62 4.53
C LEU A 70 7.33 -14.66 3.19
N GLY A 71 7.12 -15.72 2.41
CA GLY A 71 7.66 -15.86 1.07
C GLY A 71 7.21 -14.74 0.14
N ASN A 72 5.92 -14.40 0.17
CA ASN A 72 5.36 -13.30 -0.61
C ASN A 72 5.91 -11.93 -0.17
N ILE A 73 6.04 -11.70 1.14
CA ILE A 73 6.62 -10.48 1.70
C ILE A 73 8.06 -10.31 1.22
N ARG A 74 8.89 -11.35 1.37
CA ARG A 74 10.32 -11.32 1.04
C ARG A 74 10.57 -11.20 -0.46
N ARG A 75 9.86 -11.97 -1.30
CA ARG A 75 10.13 -12.07 -2.74
C ARG A 75 9.37 -11.06 -3.58
N THR A 76 8.21 -10.59 -3.11
CA THR A 76 7.28 -9.81 -3.95
C THR A 76 7.02 -8.42 -3.40
N ILE A 77 6.76 -8.29 -2.10
CA ILE A 77 6.29 -7.02 -1.52
C ILE A 77 7.49 -6.12 -1.22
N LYS A 78 8.46 -6.59 -0.42
CA LYS A 78 9.64 -5.81 -0.03
C LYS A 78 10.47 -5.31 -1.22
N PRO A 79 10.75 -6.10 -2.28
CA PRO A 79 11.55 -5.61 -3.40
C PRO A 79 10.89 -4.44 -4.17
N ALA A 80 9.56 -4.44 -4.28
CA ALA A 80 8.86 -3.45 -5.09
C ALA A 80 8.29 -2.26 -4.30
N LEU A 81 7.98 -2.45 -3.01
CA LEU A 81 7.40 -1.39 -2.18
C LEU A 81 8.24 -1.06 -0.94
N GLY A 82 9.24 -1.87 -0.60
CA GLY A 82 9.92 -1.83 0.69
C GLY A 82 10.52 -0.48 1.05
N ILE A 83 11.09 0.24 0.08
CA ILE A 83 11.68 1.58 0.26
C ILE A 83 10.65 2.71 0.28
N LYS A 84 9.40 2.44 -0.10
CA LYS A 84 8.36 3.47 -0.18
C LYS A 84 7.79 3.71 1.21
N GLU A 85 7.59 4.97 1.55
CA GLU A 85 6.85 5.35 2.75
C GLU A 85 5.40 4.85 2.66
N VAL A 86 4.88 4.31 3.76
CA VAL A 86 3.51 3.77 3.82
C VAL A 86 2.48 4.83 3.40
N ARG A 87 2.67 6.10 3.76
CA ARG A 87 1.75 7.21 3.40
C ARG A 87 1.64 7.47 1.89
N LYS A 88 2.64 7.05 1.12
CA LYS A 88 2.71 7.20 -0.35
C LYS A 88 2.12 6.00 -1.09
N VAL A 89 1.85 4.89 -0.39
CA VAL A 89 1.17 3.74 -0.96
C VAL A 89 -0.34 3.99 -0.99
N ARG A 90 -0.86 4.28 -2.18
CA ARG A 90 -2.28 4.56 -2.44
C ARG A 90 -2.82 3.60 -3.49
N GLY A 91 -4.15 3.49 -3.59
CA GLY A 91 -4.84 2.61 -4.56
C GLY A 91 -4.23 2.65 -5.97
N PRO A 92 -4.09 3.82 -6.61
CA PRO A 92 -3.53 3.90 -7.96
C PRO A 92 -2.10 3.35 -8.10
N LEU A 93 -1.27 3.48 -7.07
CA LEU A 93 0.08 2.91 -7.08
C LEU A 93 0.03 1.38 -7.01
N LEU A 94 -0.88 0.84 -6.20
CA LEU A 94 -1.08 -0.60 -6.08
C LEU A 94 -1.67 -1.19 -7.37
N ASP A 95 -2.63 -0.50 -7.98
CA ASP A 95 -3.26 -0.92 -9.24
C ASP A 95 -2.22 -0.97 -10.37
N HIS A 96 -1.36 0.05 -10.48
CA HIS A 96 -0.27 0.06 -11.45
C HIS A 96 0.69 -1.12 -11.24
N ARG A 97 1.09 -1.35 -9.99
CA ARG A 97 1.98 -2.47 -9.63
C ARG A 97 1.36 -3.83 -9.98
N GLU A 98 0.07 -4.03 -9.71
CA GLU A 98 -0.59 -5.29 -10.06
C GLU A 98 -0.70 -5.46 -11.58
N ALA A 99 -0.91 -4.37 -12.33
CA ALA A 99 -0.85 -4.40 -13.79
C ALA A 99 0.56 -4.79 -14.30
N GLU A 100 1.63 -4.22 -13.73
CA GLU A 100 3.02 -4.60 -14.06
C GLU A 100 3.29 -6.08 -13.78
N ARG A 101 2.79 -6.59 -12.65
CA ARG A 101 2.93 -8.01 -12.27
C ARG A 101 2.20 -8.93 -13.25
N ALA A 102 0.99 -8.57 -13.63
CA ALA A 102 0.20 -9.31 -14.61
C ALA A 102 0.88 -9.33 -15.99
N ALA A 103 1.41 -8.19 -16.43
CA ALA A 103 2.15 -8.08 -17.68
C ALA A 103 3.42 -8.94 -17.68
N ALA A 104 4.19 -8.92 -16.58
CA ALA A 104 5.38 -9.75 -16.44
C ALA A 104 5.05 -11.26 -16.45
N ALA A 105 3.96 -11.68 -15.80
CA ALA A 105 3.49 -13.06 -15.81
C ALA A 105 3.09 -13.51 -17.23
N ALA A 106 2.36 -12.66 -17.98
CA ALA A 106 1.97 -12.92 -19.36
C ALA A 106 3.21 -13.06 -20.27
N ALA A 107 4.19 -12.18 -20.13
CA ALA A 107 5.44 -12.25 -20.89
C ALA A 107 6.24 -13.53 -20.58
N ALA A 108 6.31 -13.94 -19.31
CA ALA A 108 6.96 -15.19 -18.91
C ALA A 108 6.25 -16.43 -19.48
N ALA A 109 4.91 -16.44 -19.51
CA ALA A 109 4.13 -17.50 -20.13
C ALA A 109 4.38 -17.59 -21.64
N ALA A 110 4.39 -16.45 -22.34
CA ALA A 110 4.70 -16.41 -23.77
C ALA A 110 6.11 -16.93 -24.09
N ARG A 111 7.11 -16.57 -23.26
CA ARG A 111 8.49 -17.07 -23.40
C ARG A 111 8.55 -18.59 -23.25
N ARG A 112 7.87 -19.16 -22.24
CA ARG A 112 7.81 -20.61 -22.03
C ARG A 112 7.13 -21.33 -23.19
N ALA A 113 6.03 -20.78 -23.72
CA ALA A 113 5.35 -21.35 -24.88
C ALA A 113 6.25 -21.34 -26.14
N ALA A 114 6.97 -20.25 -26.37
CA ALA A 114 7.92 -20.15 -27.48
C ALA A 114 9.14 -21.09 -27.33
N GLU A 115 9.58 -21.35 -26.11
CA GLU A 115 10.64 -22.33 -25.83
C GLU A 115 10.17 -23.77 -26.05
N ALA A 116 8.96 -24.13 -25.59
CA ALA A 116 8.36 -25.43 -25.84
C ALA A 116 8.13 -25.71 -27.35
N ALA A 117 7.73 -24.70 -28.11
CA ALA A 117 7.57 -24.81 -29.57
C ALA A 117 8.91 -25.04 -30.30
N ARG A 118 10.03 -24.57 -29.75
CA ARG A 118 11.38 -24.78 -30.31
C ARG A 118 11.94 -26.16 -29.99
N THR A 119 11.62 -26.72 -28.83
CA THR A 119 12.11 -28.05 -28.42
C THR A 119 11.28 -29.21 -28.96
N GLY A 120 10.00 -28.97 -29.32
CA GLY A 120 9.12 -29.98 -29.92
C GLY A 120 9.33 -30.27 -31.43
N GLY A 121 10.25 -29.58 -32.11
CA GLY A 121 10.46 -29.69 -33.56
C GLY A 121 11.57 -30.64 -34.03
N THR A 122 12.37 -31.23 -33.13
CA THR A 122 13.61 -31.96 -33.49
C THR A 122 13.48 -33.48 -33.36
N GLY A 123 12.32 -34.04 -33.71
CA GLY A 123 12.07 -35.47 -33.68
C GLY A 123 11.45 -35.99 -34.97
N ALA A 124 12.20 -35.94 -36.08
CA ALA A 124 11.86 -36.75 -37.24
C ALA A 124 12.25 -38.21 -36.92
N PRO A 125 11.33 -39.19 -37.03
CA PRO A 125 11.70 -40.59 -36.88
C PRO A 125 12.58 -41.01 -38.05
N ASN A 126 13.80 -41.48 -37.76
CA ASN A 126 14.62 -42.16 -38.76
C ASN A 126 13.92 -43.50 -39.07
N ILE A 127 13.38 -43.63 -40.27
CA ILE A 127 12.85 -44.89 -40.79
C ILE A 127 13.97 -45.46 -41.67
N ASP A 128 14.71 -46.41 -41.11
CA ASP A 128 15.53 -47.38 -41.83
C ASP A 128 15.09 -48.79 -41.41
#